data_AF-A0A8K0WA25-F1
#
_entry.id   AF-A0A8K0WA25-F1
#
_cell.length_a   1.000
_cell.length_b   1.000
_cell.length_c   1.000
_cell.angle_alpha   90.00
_cell.angle_beta   90.00
_cell.angle_gamma   90.00
#
_symmetry.space_group_name_H-M   'P 1'
#
loop_
_entity.id
_entity.type
_entity.pdbx_description
1 polymer ?
#
loop_
_entity_poly.entity_id
_entity_poly.type
_entity_poly.pdbx_seq_one_letter_code
_entity_poly.pdbx_strand_id
1 'polypeptide(L)'
;MLSARPLLYVALGLLMVVSIIELSFISGMVGWLHGNASGTFSFEYKGTKYNLKGEPANLITDQGHTSNGAAGTAFVLIGCGGIIALILRNRHNAGKFSRMFYNLWLVTNVLSLLLVLTALIYTFVVTNSHDGQSIDPAVASRLKNGEKYPLESWSPQNWYSAFLDLDLPNSDERSDIEHHLRLMRGWQYNLIPFFLIHLVETGLALWDAMQRRKEHSPAYAPAKHSIDA
;
A
#
# COMPACT_ATOMS: atom_id res chain seq x y z
N MET A 1 -15.81 -31.57 -4.98
CA MET A 1 -14.81 -30.79 -4.21
C MET A 1 -14.71 -29.41 -4.83
N LEU A 2 -14.75 -28.33 -4.05
CA LEU A 2 -14.52 -26.98 -4.58
C LEU A 2 -13.10 -26.93 -5.19
N SER A 3 -13.00 -26.51 -6.45
CA SER A 3 -11.71 -26.22 -7.06
C SER A 3 -11.20 -24.90 -6.49
N ALA A 4 -9.95 -24.85 -6.01
CA ALA A 4 -9.35 -23.62 -5.50
C ALA A 4 -9.12 -22.57 -6.61
N ARG A 5 -9.11 -22.97 -7.88
CA ARG A 5 -8.69 -22.12 -9.00
C ARG A 5 -9.64 -20.97 -9.31
N PRO A 6 -10.97 -21.16 -9.45
CA PRO A 6 -11.87 -20.04 -9.71
C PRO A 6 -11.81 -19.00 -8.57
N LEU A 7 -11.73 -19.48 -7.33
CA LEU A 7 -11.58 -18.60 -6.16
C LEU A 7 -10.25 -17.84 -6.18
N LEU A 8 -9.15 -18.48 -6.59
CA LEU A 8 -7.84 -17.84 -6.71
C LEU A 8 -7.85 -16.72 -7.76
N TYR A 9 -8.50 -16.91 -8.92
CA TYR A 9 -8.61 -15.85 -9.93
C TYR A 9 -9.41 -14.65 -9.41
N VAL A 10 -10.51 -14.90 -8.68
CA VAL A 10 -11.31 -13.83 -8.07
C VAL A 10 -10.48 -13.11 -7.00
N ALA A 11 -9.80 -13.85 -6.13
CA ALA A 11 -8.96 -13.27 -5.08
C ALA A 11 -7.79 -12.44 -5.65
N LEU A 12 -7.16 -12.90 -6.74
CA LEU A 12 -6.13 -12.12 -7.47
C LEU A 12 -6.71 -10.82 -8.05
N GLY A 13 -7.89 -10.87 -8.67
CA GLY A 13 -8.55 -9.67 -9.18
C GLY A 13 -8.85 -8.66 -8.07
N LEU A 14 -9.38 -9.13 -6.95
CA LEU A 14 -9.63 -8.30 -5.76
C LEU A 14 -8.34 -7.71 -5.18
N LEU A 15 -7.27 -8.51 -5.11
CA LEU A 15 -5.95 -8.07 -4.64
C LEU A 15 -5.39 -6.95 -5.52
N MET A 16 -5.54 -7.06 -6.85
CA MET A 16 -5.14 -6.00 -7.79
C MET A 16 -5.95 -4.72 -7.60
N VAL A 17 -7.26 -4.83 -7.36
CA VAL A 17 -8.13 -3.66 -7.12
C VAL A 17 -7.75 -2.96 -5.81
N VAL A 18 -7.58 -3.69 -4.71
CA VAL A 18 -7.26 -3.05 -3.43
C VAL A 18 -5.85 -2.47 -3.41
N SER A 19 -4.89 -3.10 -4.11
CA SER A 19 -3.53 -2.55 -4.25
C SER A 19 -3.46 -1.32 -5.14
N ILE A 20 -4.28 -1.21 -6.20
CA ILE A 20 -4.30 0.01 -7.01
C ILE A 20 -4.98 1.18 -6.29
N ILE A 21 -5.98 0.90 -5.45
CA ILE A 21 -6.58 1.90 -4.55
C ILE A 21 -5.52 2.43 -3.57
N GLU A 22 -4.73 1.53 -2.98
CA GLU A 22 -3.62 1.87 -2.07
C GLU A 22 -2.59 2.78 -2.77
N LEU A 23 -2.14 2.40 -3.96
CA LEU A 23 -1.24 3.23 -4.78
C LEU A 23 -1.85 4.59 -5.10
N SER A 24 -3.14 4.63 -5.43
CA SER A 24 -3.85 5.87 -5.77
C SER A 24 -3.90 6.83 -4.59
N PHE A 25 -4.18 6.34 -3.37
CA PHE A 25 -4.15 7.18 -2.17
C PHE A 25 -2.76 7.74 -1.90
N ILE A 26 -1.73 6.88 -1.97
CA ILE A 26 -0.34 7.31 -1.72
C ILE A 26 0.11 8.32 -2.78
N SER A 27 -0.16 8.07 -4.06
CA SER A 27 0.20 8.99 -5.14
C SER A 27 -0.51 10.34 -5.01
N GLY A 28 -1.79 10.36 -4.65
CA GLY A 28 -2.52 11.60 -4.39
C GLY A 28 -1.91 12.38 -3.22
N MET A 29 -1.58 11.70 -2.13
CA MET A 29 -0.93 12.29 -0.96
C MET A 29 0.46 12.86 -1.29
N VAL A 30 1.34 12.06 -1.92
CA VAL A 30 2.71 12.48 -2.26
C VAL A 30 2.68 13.65 -3.25
N GLY A 31 1.79 13.60 -4.26
CA GLY A 31 1.61 14.69 -5.21
C GLY A 31 1.20 16.00 -4.53
N TRP A 32 0.26 15.93 -3.59
CA TRP A 32 -0.16 17.09 -2.82
C TRP A 32 0.93 17.61 -1.87
N LEU A 33 1.68 16.73 -1.20
CA LEU A 33 2.81 17.11 -0.34
C LEU A 33 3.89 17.88 -1.11
N HIS A 34 4.28 17.38 -2.29
CA HIS A 34 5.30 18.04 -3.10
C HIS A 34 4.79 19.32 -3.78
N GLY A 35 3.52 19.34 -4.19
CA GLY A 35 2.92 20.47 -4.89
C GLY A 35 2.47 21.60 -3.96
N ASN A 36 1.42 21.33 -3.18
CA ASN A 36 0.71 22.37 -2.42
C ASN A 36 1.28 22.51 -0.99
N ALA A 37 1.55 21.40 -0.32
CA ALA A 37 1.97 21.42 1.08
C ALA A 37 3.45 21.78 1.29
N SER A 38 4.23 21.89 0.22
CA SER A 38 5.59 22.44 0.26
C SER A 38 5.61 23.97 0.43
N GLY A 39 4.45 24.62 0.27
CA GLY A 39 4.23 26.04 0.46
C GLY A 39 4.07 26.47 1.93
N THR A 40 3.44 27.63 2.12
CA THR A 40 3.12 28.21 3.42
C THR A 40 1.63 28.43 3.53
N PHE A 41 1.08 28.11 4.68
CA PHE A 41 -0.31 28.29 5.03
C PHE A 41 -0.43 29.38 6.09
N SER A 42 -1.49 30.17 6.02
CA SER A 42 -1.69 31.28 6.96
C SER A 42 -2.56 30.83 8.12
N PHE A 43 -2.23 31.26 9.34
CA PHE A 43 -3.06 31.08 10.53
C PHE A 43 -3.12 32.36 11.36
N GLU A 44 -4.19 32.54 12.12
CA GLU A 44 -4.36 33.66 13.04
C GLU A 44 -3.98 33.26 14.47
N TYR A 45 -3.25 34.15 15.13
CA TYR A 45 -2.93 34.01 16.55
C TYR A 45 -2.95 35.39 17.20
N LYS A 46 -3.77 35.54 18.24
CA LYS A 46 -3.96 36.82 18.96
C LYS A 46 -4.28 38.01 18.03
N GLY A 47 -5.11 37.76 17.01
CA GLY A 47 -5.55 38.78 16.04
C GLY A 47 -4.50 39.21 15.02
N THR A 48 -3.37 38.50 14.92
CA THR A 48 -2.35 38.73 13.89
C THR A 48 -2.20 37.48 13.02
N LYS A 49 -2.03 37.69 11.71
CA LYS A 49 -1.77 36.62 10.75
C LYS A 49 -0.29 36.24 10.74
N TYR A 50 -0.04 34.94 10.82
CA TYR A 50 1.28 34.33 10.71
C TYR A 50 1.28 33.29 9.60
N ASN A 51 2.46 33.01 9.06
CA ASN A 51 2.63 31.97 8.04
C ASN A 51 3.41 30.80 8.63
N LEU A 52 2.92 29.59 8.39
CA LEU A 52 3.57 28.35 8.79
C LEU A 52 3.82 27.51 7.54
N LYS A 53 5.02 26.94 7.42
CA LYS A 53 5.29 25.99 6.34
C LYS A 53 4.38 24.77 6.45
N GLY A 54 3.91 24.29 5.32
CA GLY A 54 3.07 23.10 5.25
C GLY A 54 3.78 21.79 5.56
N GLU A 55 5.10 21.81 5.77
CA GLU A 55 5.92 20.66 6.14
C GLU A 55 6.72 20.96 7.43
N PRO A 56 6.65 20.10 8.46
CA PRO A 56 7.44 20.25 9.68
C PRO A 56 8.90 19.87 9.45
N ALA A 57 9.78 20.19 10.39
CA ALA A 57 11.20 19.88 10.28
C ALA A 57 11.45 18.35 10.28
N ASN A 58 10.65 17.61 11.06
CA ASN A 58 10.77 16.16 11.23
C ASN A 58 9.50 15.46 10.74
N LEU A 59 9.29 15.44 9.42
CA LEU A 59 8.20 14.67 8.81
C LEU A 59 8.63 13.21 8.62
N ILE A 60 7.81 12.27 9.08
CA ILE A 60 8.04 10.82 8.97
C ILE A 60 7.27 10.29 7.76
N THR A 61 7.97 9.83 6.73
CA THR A 61 7.37 9.36 5.46
C THR A 61 7.67 7.89 5.12
N ASP A 62 8.56 7.22 5.87
CA ASP A 62 9.03 5.87 5.58
C ASP A 62 7.93 4.81 5.59
N GLN A 63 6.92 4.99 6.45
CA GLN A 63 5.72 4.15 6.47
C GLN A 63 4.93 4.27 5.17
N GLY A 64 4.88 5.47 4.57
CA GLY A 64 4.33 5.71 3.23
C GLY A 64 5.12 5.02 2.13
N HIS A 65 6.46 5.10 2.17
CA HIS A 65 7.32 4.39 1.22
C HIS A 65 7.18 2.87 1.31
N THR A 66 7.07 2.34 2.54
CA THR A 66 6.85 0.92 2.79
C THR A 66 5.51 0.46 2.23
N SER A 67 4.44 1.23 2.47
CA SER A 67 3.11 0.94 1.92
C SER A 67 3.07 0.97 0.39
N ASN A 68 3.76 1.94 -0.22
CA ASN A 68 3.88 2.05 -1.67
C ASN A 68 4.59 0.81 -2.25
N GLY A 69 5.73 0.43 -1.66
CA GLY A 69 6.45 -0.77 -2.05
C GLY A 69 5.62 -2.04 -1.93
N ALA A 70 4.84 -2.16 -0.84
CA ALA A 70 3.93 -3.29 -0.64
C ALA A 70 2.83 -3.35 -1.71
N ALA A 71 2.17 -2.23 -1.98
CA ALA A 71 1.10 -2.13 -2.96
C ALA A 71 1.59 -2.37 -4.40
N GLY A 72 2.72 -1.76 -4.78
CA GLY A 72 3.34 -1.97 -6.08
C GLY A 72 3.78 -3.42 -6.29
N THR A 73 4.35 -4.04 -5.27
CA THR A 73 4.73 -5.47 -5.30
C THR A 73 3.51 -6.36 -5.48
N ALA A 74 2.45 -6.14 -4.71
CA ALA A 74 1.21 -6.90 -4.81
C ALA A 74 0.55 -6.75 -6.19
N PHE A 75 0.49 -5.53 -6.74
CA PHE A 75 -0.11 -5.32 -8.05
C PHE A 75 0.70 -5.97 -9.17
N VAL A 76 2.00 -5.71 -9.23
CA VAL A 76 2.86 -6.14 -10.35
C VAL A 76 3.30 -7.59 -10.21
N LEU A 77 3.96 -7.94 -9.10
CA LEU A 77 4.55 -9.28 -8.97
C LEU A 77 3.48 -10.32 -8.65
N ILE A 78 2.50 -9.99 -7.79
CA ILE A 78 1.50 -10.96 -7.37
C ILE A 78 0.32 -10.99 -8.34
N GLY A 79 -0.26 -9.83 -8.65
CA GLY A 79 -1.35 -9.69 -9.61
C GLY A 79 -0.95 -10.10 -11.03
N CYS A 80 -0.16 -9.26 -11.70
CA CYS A 80 0.26 -9.53 -13.09
C CYS A 80 1.11 -10.81 -13.19
N GLY A 81 2.08 -10.98 -12.29
CA GLY A 81 2.92 -12.19 -12.25
C GLY A 81 2.10 -13.46 -11.97
N GLY A 82 1.06 -13.40 -11.13
CA GLY A 82 0.18 -14.53 -10.85
C GLY A 82 -0.69 -14.92 -12.03
N ILE A 83 -1.24 -13.95 -12.75
CA ILE A 83 -1.94 -14.19 -14.01
C ILE A 83 -1.03 -14.92 -15.00
N ILE A 84 0.19 -14.43 -15.21
CA ILE A 84 1.19 -15.05 -16.10
C ILE A 84 1.54 -16.46 -15.61
N ALA A 85 1.77 -16.65 -14.30
CA ALA A 85 2.14 -17.93 -13.72
C ALA A 85 1.04 -18.97 -13.96
N LEU A 86 -0.23 -18.59 -13.77
CA LEU A 86 -1.37 -19.46 -13.99
C LEU A 86 -1.58 -19.78 -15.48
N ILE A 87 -1.39 -18.82 -16.38
CA ILE A 87 -1.49 -19.02 -17.84
C ILE A 87 -0.39 -19.97 -18.32
N LEU A 88 0.88 -19.70 -18.00
CA LEU A 88 2.01 -20.54 -18.43
C LEU A 88 1.85 -21.98 -17.96
N ARG A 89 1.28 -22.15 -16.77
CA ARG A 89 1.03 -23.43 -16.13
C ARG A 89 -0.13 -24.22 -16.74
N ASN A 90 -1.09 -23.56 -17.38
CA ASN A 90 -2.23 -24.22 -18.02
C ASN A 90 -1.95 -24.64 -19.47
N ARG A 91 -0.73 -24.42 -19.98
CA ARG A 91 -0.33 -24.89 -21.31
C ARG A 91 -0.18 -26.42 -21.33
N HIS A 92 -0.59 -27.03 -22.44
CA HIS A 92 -0.57 -28.49 -22.66
C HIS A 92 0.82 -29.13 -22.41
N ASN A 93 1.91 -28.38 -22.68
CA ASN A 93 3.29 -28.79 -22.42
C ASN A 93 3.97 -27.86 -21.40
N ALA A 94 3.48 -27.83 -20.16
CA ALA A 94 4.09 -27.05 -19.08
C ALA A 94 5.51 -27.58 -18.75
N GLY A 95 6.52 -26.98 -19.41
CA GLY A 95 7.93 -27.32 -19.24
C GLY A 95 8.49 -26.95 -17.85
N LYS A 96 9.77 -27.27 -17.62
CA LYS A 96 10.48 -26.98 -16.36
C LYS A 96 10.41 -25.50 -15.96
N PHE A 97 10.47 -24.60 -16.96
CA PHE A 97 10.35 -23.15 -16.74
C PHE A 97 9.02 -22.74 -16.11
N SER A 98 7.89 -23.28 -16.58
CA SER A 98 6.57 -22.94 -16.02
C SER A 98 6.44 -23.35 -14.55
N ARG A 99 6.99 -24.52 -14.18
CA ARG A 99 7.04 -24.98 -12.79
C ARG A 99 7.93 -24.11 -11.91
N MET A 100 9.12 -23.77 -12.41
CA MET A 100 10.04 -22.85 -11.73
C MET A 100 9.40 -21.49 -11.49
N PHE A 101 8.79 -20.91 -12.53
CA PHE A 101 8.15 -19.60 -12.46
C PHE A 101 6.96 -19.60 -11.48
N TYR A 102 6.11 -20.63 -11.50
CA TYR A 102 5.01 -20.75 -10.54
C TYR A 102 5.52 -20.87 -9.09
N ASN A 103 6.57 -21.66 -8.85
CA ASN A 103 7.16 -21.78 -7.51
C ASN A 103 7.80 -20.47 -7.04
N LEU A 104 8.49 -19.76 -7.93
CA LEU A 104 9.04 -18.44 -7.63
C LEU A 104 7.93 -17.46 -7.28
N TRP A 105 6.87 -17.40 -8.09
CA TRP A 105 5.70 -16.57 -7.82
C TRP A 105 5.08 -16.90 -6.46
N LEU A 106 4.95 -18.19 -6.10
CA LEU A 106 4.40 -18.62 -4.82
C LEU A 106 5.25 -18.15 -3.63
N VAL A 107 6.59 -18.24 -3.73
CA VAL A 107 7.51 -17.76 -2.69
C VAL A 107 7.42 -16.23 -2.56
N THR A 108 7.47 -15.52 -3.70
CA THR A 108 7.32 -14.07 -3.72
C THR A 108 5.97 -13.63 -3.17
N ASN A 109 4.90 -14.41 -3.37
CA ASN A 109 3.58 -14.12 -2.81
C ASN A 109 3.60 -14.10 -1.28
N VAL A 110 4.19 -15.11 -0.66
CA VAL A 110 4.33 -15.17 0.81
C VAL A 110 5.17 -13.99 1.31
N LEU A 111 6.28 -13.67 0.65
CA LEU A 111 7.11 -12.51 1.02
C LEU A 111 6.36 -11.18 0.86
N SER A 112 5.56 -11.05 -0.20
CA SER A 112 4.73 -9.86 -0.43
C SER A 112 3.65 -9.70 0.63
N LEU A 113 3.03 -10.79 1.10
CA LEU A 113 2.09 -10.74 2.21
C LEU A 113 2.76 -10.26 3.51
N LEU A 114 3.98 -10.73 3.80
CA LEU A 114 4.75 -10.26 4.96
C LEU A 114 5.10 -8.76 4.85
N LEU A 115 5.40 -8.29 3.63
CA LEU A 115 5.64 -6.87 3.39
C LEU A 115 4.37 -6.03 3.60
N VAL A 116 3.20 -6.50 3.15
CA VAL A 116 1.91 -5.83 3.40
C VAL A 116 1.59 -5.80 4.89
N LEU A 117 1.82 -6.90 5.61
CA LEU A 117 1.65 -6.95 7.07
C LEU A 117 2.59 -5.95 7.77
N THR A 118 3.84 -5.86 7.31
CA THR A 118 4.82 -4.90 7.84
C THR A 118 4.37 -3.47 7.58
N ALA A 119 3.90 -3.15 6.37
CA ALA A 119 3.36 -1.83 6.03
C ALA A 119 2.15 -1.46 6.91
N LEU A 120 1.23 -2.41 7.12
CA LEU A 120 0.07 -2.24 8.00
C LEU A 120 0.50 -1.92 9.42
N ILE A 121 1.32 -2.76 10.05
CA ILE A 121 1.78 -2.56 11.42
C ILE A 121 2.55 -1.24 11.53
N TYR A 122 3.49 -0.98 10.62
CA TYR A 122 4.35 0.19 10.69
C TYR A 122 3.56 1.49 10.57
N THR A 123 2.62 1.56 9.61
CA THR A 123 1.76 2.73 9.41
C THR A 123 0.91 3.01 10.64
N PHE A 124 0.22 1.99 11.19
CA PHE A 124 -0.61 2.18 12.37
C PHE A 124 0.20 2.53 13.62
N VAL A 125 1.36 1.90 13.84
CA VAL A 125 2.20 2.20 15.00
C VAL A 125 2.71 3.63 14.93
N VAL A 126 3.26 4.06 13.80
CA VAL A 126 3.80 5.43 13.65
C VAL A 126 2.68 6.46 13.75
N THR A 127 1.55 6.26 13.09
CA THR A 127 0.46 7.24 13.15
C THR A 127 -0.14 7.32 14.56
N ASN A 128 -0.35 6.19 15.23
CA ASN A 128 -0.97 6.20 16.56
C ASN A 128 -0.01 6.63 17.68
N SER A 129 1.30 6.40 17.54
CA SER A 129 2.29 6.86 18.54
C SER A 129 2.43 8.39 18.58
N HIS A 130 1.92 9.06 17.55
CA HIS A 130 1.97 10.50 17.33
C HIS A 130 0.56 11.12 17.39
N ASP A 131 -0.44 10.37 17.86
CA ASP A 131 -1.81 10.86 17.95
C ASP A 131 -1.97 11.90 19.08
N GLY A 132 -2.87 12.85 18.89
CA GLY A 132 -3.12 13.94 19.85
C GLY A 132 -2.03 15.01 19.94
N GLN A 133 -0.98 14.96 19.13
CA GLN A 133 -0.02 16.06 19.00
C GLN A 133 -0.71 17.33 18.47
N SER A 134 -0.31 18.49 18.97
CA SER A 134 -0.86 19.79 18.56
C SER A 134 0.26 20.80 18.26
N ILE A 135 0.05 21.68 17.29
CA ILE A 135 0.99 22.76 17.00
C ILE A 135 0.83 23.86 18.06
N ASP A 136 1.92 24.25 18.72
CA ASP A 136 1.92 25.40 19.63
C ASP A 136 1.93 26.70 18.81
N PRO A 137 0.83 27.50 18.81
CA PRO A 137 0.76 28.73 18.04
C PRO A 137 1.77 29.80 18.51
N ALA A 138 2.19 29.77 19.78
CA ALA A 138 3.19 30.68 20.31
C ALA A 138 4.59 30.37 19.76
N VAL A 139 4.89 29.09 19.48
CA VAL A 139 6.13 28.69 18.79
C VAL A 139 6.02 28.98 17.31
N ALA A 140 4.92 28.57 16.66
CA ALA A 140 4.71 28.76 15.23
C ALA A 140 4.76 30.24 14.82
N SER A 141 4.18 31.14 15.63
CA SER A 141 4.17 32.61 15.36
C SER A 141 5.54 33.28 15.45
N ARG A 142 6.54 32.62 16.05
CA ARG A 142 7.91 33.14 16.18
C ARG A 142 8.84 32.68 15.06
N LEU A 143 8.40 31.74 14.23
CA LEU A 143 9.18 31.23 13.11
C LEU A 143 9.33 32.31 12.05
N LYS A 144 10.53 32.42 11.48
CA LYS A 144 10.77 33.31 10.34
C LYS A 144 10.19 32.70 9.07
N ASN A 145 9.93 33.55 8.07
CA ASN A 145 9.46 33.08 6.77
C ASN A 145 10.38 31.99 6.21
N GLY A 146 9.80 30.82 5.95
CA GLY A 146 10.50 29.68 5.38
C GLY A 146 11.10 28.70 6.40
N GLU A 147 11.06 29.00 7.70
CA GLU A 147 11.42 28.05 8.75
C GLU A 147 10.35 26.97 8.90
N LYS A 148 10.79 25.72 9.10
CA LYS A 148 9.91 24.59 9.37
C LYS A 148 9.64 24.48 10.86
N TYR A 149 8.47 23.98 11.24
CA TYR A 149 8.12 23.76 12.64
C TYR A 149 9.08 22.73 13.27
N PRO A 150 9.83 23.09 14.33
CA PRO A 150 10.96 22.28 14.79
C PRO A 150 10.61 21.26 15.87
N LEU A 151 9.44 21.39 16.50
CA LEU A 151 9.09 20.53 17.62
C LEU A 151 8.51 19.21 17.14
N GLU A 152 8.88 18.15 17.85
CA GLU A 152 8.38 16.79 17.67
C GLU A 152 8.66 16.22 16.28
N SER A 153 8.25 14.97 16.08
CA SER A 153 8.18 14.31 14.79
C SER A 153 6.73 14.05 14.44
N TRP A 154 6.43 14.04 13.14
CA TRP A 154 5.05 14.05 12.67
C TRP A 154 4.83 13.04 11.57
N SER A 155 3.75 12.25 11.69
CA SER A 155 3.16 11.60 10.53
C SER A 155 2.39 12.63 9.70
N PRO A 156 2.22 12.46 8.37
CA PRO A 156 1.38 13.34 7.57
C PRO A 156 -0.03 13.46 8.14
N GLN A 157 -0.63 12.34 8.57
CA GLN A 157 -1.97 12.32 9.17
C GLN A 157 -2.09 13.26 10.38
N ASN A 158 -1.12 13.21 11.28
CA ASN A 158 -1.20 13.98 12.53
C ASN A 158 -0.79 15.44 12.32
N TRP A 159 0.20 15.68 11.45
CA TRP A 159 0.60 17.03 11.09
C TRP A 159 -0.58 17.84 10.54
N TYR A 160 -1.29 17.32 9.53
CA TYR A 160 -2.42 18.05 8.95
C TYR A 160 -3.68 18.03 9.82
N SER A 161 -3.82 17.06 10.71
CA SER A 161 -4.83 17.14 11.76
C SER A 161 -4.56 18.33 12.70
N ALA A 162 -3.34 18.45 13.20
CA ALA A 162 -2.94 19.56 14.07
C ALA A 162 -2.94 20.91 13.36
N PHE A 163 -2.69 20.92 12.04
CA PHE A 163 -2.80 22.12 11.20
C PHE A 163 -4.22 22.66 11.15
N LEU A 164 -5.22 21.76 11.09
CA LEU A 164 -6.65 22.13 11.07
C LEU A 164 -7.18 22.62 12.42
N ASP A 165 -6.45 22.36 13.51
CA ASP A 165 -6.75 22.88 14.85
C ASP A 165 -6.29 24.35 15.02
N LEU A 166 -5.45 24.85 14.11
CA LEU A 166 -5.11 26.27 14.04
C LEU A 166 -6.28 27.07 13.44
N ASP A 167 -6.31 28.38 13.75
CA ASP A 167 -7.28 29.31 13.18
C ASP A 167 -6.89 29.68 11.74
N LEU A 168 -7.32 28.87 10.77
CA LEU A 168 -7.06 29.08 9.35
C LEU A 168 -8.11 30.05 8.75
N PRO A 169 -7.74 31.28 8.35
CA PRO A 169 -8.70 32.28 7.88
C PRO A 169 -9.26 31.98 6.48
N ASN A 170 -8.61 31.10 5.72
CA ASN A 170 -9.00 30.74 4.36
C ASN A 170 -9.77 29.40 4.35
N SER A 171 -11.08 29.45 4.04
CA SER A 171 -11.94 28.27 4.02
C SER A 171 -11.58 27.27 2.91
N ASP A 172 -11.08 27.75 1.77
CA ASP A 172 -10.74 26.89 0.64
C ASP A 172 -9.49 26.06 0.96
N GLU A 173 -8.51 26.70 1.61
CA GLU A 173 -7.29 26.06 2.12
C GLU A 173 -7.61 25.02 3.20
N ARG A 174 -8.50 25.37 4.14
CA ARG A 174 -9.01 24.42 5.13
C ARG A 174 -9.66 23.21 4.48
N SER A 175 -10.54 23.43 3.50
CA SER A 175 -11.23 22.36 2.77
C SER A 175 -10.25 21.47 1.98
N ASP A 176 -9.21 22.05 1.39
CA ASP A 176 -8.17 21.30 0.66
C ASP A 176 -7.37 20.40 1.61
N ILE A 177 -6.94 20.93 2.77
CA ILE A 177 -6.25 20.16 3.81
C ILE A 177 -7.15 19.05 4.35
N GLU A 178 -8.42 19.35 4.64
CA GLU A 178 -9.40 18.34 5.10
C GLU A 178 -9.58 17.21 4.08
N HIS A 179 -9.66 17.54 2.79
CA HIS A 179 -9.78 16.55 1.73
C HIS A 179 -8.58 15.61 1.70
N HIS A 180 -7.37 16.16 1.72
CA HIS A 180 -6.14 15.35 1.66
C HIS A 180 -5.89 14.59 2.96
N LEU A 181 -6.27 15.14 4.12
CA LEU A 181 -6.25 14.40 5.38
C LEU A 181 -7.17 13.18 5.34
N ARG A 182 -8.35 13.28 4.70
CA ARG A 182 -9.22 12.12 4.49
C ARG A 182 -8.57 11.08 3.58
N LEU A 183 -7.84 11.49 2.54
CA LEU A 183 -7.07 10.56 1.69
C LEU A 183 -5.94 9.87 2.48
N MET A 184 -5.23 10.60 3.35
CA MET A 184 -4.16 10.05 4.19
C MET A 184 -4.68 9.04 5.23
N ARG A 185 -5.86 9.31 5.80
CA ARG A 185 -6.55 8.35 6.66
C ARG A 185 -7.09 7.17 5.84
N GLY A 186 -7.64 7.44 4.66
CA GLY A 186 -8.10 6.42 3.72
C GLY A 186 -6.99 5.43 3.37
N TRP A 187 -5.80 5.93 3.05
CA TRP A 187 -4.58 5.15 2.90
C TRP A 187 -4.30 4.26 4.11
N GLN A 188 -4.19 4.84 5.31
CA GLN A 188 -3.93 4.09 6.54
C GLN A 188 -4.94 2.94 6.73
N TYR A 189 -6.24 3.21 6.58
CA TYR A 189 -7.27 2.20 6.82
C TYR A 189 -7.43 1.20 5.67
N ASN A 190 -7.08 1.55 4.43
CA ASN A 190 -7.12 0.64 3.28
C ASN A 190 -6.10 -0.50 3.38
N LEU A 191 -5.03 -0.33 4.16
CA LEU A 191 -4.09 -1.41 4.50
C LEU A 191 -4.77 -2.61 5.18
N ILE A 192 -5.87 -2.41 5.91
CA ILE A 192 -6.62 -3.50 6.57
C ILE A 192 -7.27 -4.44 5.53
N PRO A 193 -8.20 -3.98 4.66
CA PRO A 193 -8.78 -4.84 3.65
C PRO A 193 -7.73 -5.34 2.66
N PHE A 194 -6.68 -4.57 2.38
CA PHE A 194 -5.56 -5.02 1.55
C PHE A 194 -4.89 -6.26 2.15
N PHE A 195 -4.50 -6.21 3.43
CA PHE A 195 -3.90 -7.35 4.13
C PHE A 195 -4.83 -8.57 4.15
N LEU A 196 -6.11 -8.39 4.47
CA LEU A 196 -7.07 -9.50 4.56
C LEU A 196 -7.29 -10.19 3.21
N ILE A 197 -7.45 -9.41 2.13
CA ILE A 197 -7.61 -9.95 0.78
C ILE A 197 -6.34 -10.69 0.35
N HIS A 198 -5.17 -10.12 0.64
CA HIS A 198 -3.90 -10.76 0.31
C HIS A 198 -3.69 -12.05 1.10
N LEU A 199 -4.04 -12.09 2.38
CA LEU A 199 -3.98 -13.29 3.20
C LEU A 199 -4.86 -14.42 2.62
N VAL A 200 -6.08 -14.09 2.21
CA VAL A 200 -6.99 -15.04 1.56
C VAL A 200 -6.43 -15.52 0.23
N GLU A 201 -5.94 -14.61 -0.61
CA GLU A 201 -5.31 -14.95 -1.89
C GLU A 201 -4.13 -15.89 -1.70
N THR A 202 -3.24 -15.60 -0.75
CA THR A 202 -2.07 -16.43 -0.45
C THR A 202 -2.49 -17.80 0.07
N GLY A 203 -3.51 -17.86 0.93
CA GLY A 203 -4.08 -19.12 1.39
C GLY A 203 -4.62 -19.98 0.25
N LEU A 204 -5.33 -19.37 -0.70
CA LEU A 204 -5.84 -20.05 -1.91
C LEU A 204 -4.70 -20.51 -2.84
N ALA A 205 -3.65 -19.69 -3.00
CA ALA A 205 -2.49 -20.03 -3.79
C ALA A 205 -1.74 -21.24 -3.22
N LEU A 206 -1.54 -21.28 -1.90
CA LEU A 206 -0.95 -22.42 -1.19
C LEU A 206 -1.84 -23.67 -1.30
N TRP A 207 -3.15 -23.52 -1.18
CA TRP A 207 -4.08 -24.65 -1.34
C TRP A 207 -4.03 -25.21 -2.76
N ASP A 208 -4.07 -24.38 -3.80
CA ASP A 208 -3.95 -24.82 -5.19
C ASP A 208 -2.59 -25.52 -5.45
N ALA A 209 -1.50 -25.03 -4.86
CA ALA A 209 -0.20 -25.69 -4.90
C ALA A 209 -0.21 -27.08 -4.22
N MET A 210 -0.90 -27.21 -3.08
CA MET A 210 -1.05 -28.48 -2.36
C MET A 210 -1.92 -29.49 -3.12
N GLN A 211 -3.03 -29.06 -3.72
CA GLN A 211 -3.88 -29.93 -4.54
C GLN A 211 -3.06 -30.53 -5.69
N ARG A 212 -2.25 -29.71 -6.36
CA ARG A 212 -1.38 -30.15 -7.46
C ARG A 212 -0.29 -31.13 -7.05
N ARG A 213 0.27 -31.02 -5.84
CA ARG A 213 1.24 -32.03 -5.36
C ARG A 213 0.60 -33.40 -5.20
N LYS A 214 -0.71 -33.44 -4.92
CA LYS A 214 -1.50 -34.68 -4.78
C LYS A 214 -1.98 -35.22 -6.12
N GLU A 215 -2.18 -34.36 -7.12
CA GLU A 215 -2.38 -34.74 -8.52
C GLU A 215 -1.07 -35.34 -9.07
N HIS A 216 -0.83 -36.62 -8.83
CA HIS A 216 0.20 -37.38 -9.55
C HIS A 216 0.02 -37.16 -11.06
N SER A 217 0.88 -36.37 -11.69
CA SER A 217 1.04 -36.46 -13.13
C SER A 217 1.71 -37.81 -13.41
N PRO A 218 1.08 -38.72 -14.15
CA PRO A 218 1.76 -39.94 -14.56
C PRO A 218 3.03 -39.53 -15.29
N ALA A 219 4.15 -40.10 -14.83
CA ALA A 219 5.41 -40.03 -15.56
C ALA A 219 5.11 -40.41 -17.01
N TYR A 220 5.39 -39.49 -17.92
CA TYR A 220 5.63 -39.72 -19.34
C TYR A 220 5.31 -41.15 -19.77
N ALA A 221 4.06 -41.43 -20.17
CA ALA A 221 3.82 -42.65 -20.92
C ALA A 221 4.40 -42.37 -22.31
N PRO A 222 5.53 -42.99 -22.70
CA PRO A 222 6.01 -42.82 -24.06
C PRO A 222 4.90 -43.26 -25.01
N ALA A 223 4.72 -42.52 -26.10
CA ALA A 223 3.80 -42.94 -27.15
C ALA A 223 4.15 -44.37 -27.55
N LYS A 224 3.20 -45.30 -27.40
CA LYS A 224 3.32 -46.64 -27.95
C LYS A 224 3.36 -46.48 -29.46
N HIS A 225 4.55 -46.46 -30.04
CA HIS A 225 4.69 -46.75 -31.46
C HIS A 225 4.40 -48.25 -31.61
N SER A 226 3.21 -48.59 -32.11
CA SER A 226 3.00 -49.90 -32.72
C SER A 226 3.89 -49.94 -33.96
N ILE A 227 4.95 -50.74 -33.88
CA ILE A 227 5.63 -51.21 -35.08
C ILE A 227 4.76 -52.35 -35.57
N ASP A 228 3.88 -52.06 -36.51
CA ASP A 228 3.22 -53.11 -37.28
C ASP A 228 4.27 -53.66 -38.25
N ALA A 229 4.54 -54.96 -38.09
CA ALA A 229 5.49 -55.75 -38.90
C ALA A 229 4.84 -56.24 -40.20
#